data_AF-A0A843F791-F1
#
_entry.id   AF-A0A843F791-F1
#
_cell.length_a   1.000
_cell.length_b   1.000
_cell.length_c   1.000
_cell.angle_alpha   90.00
_cell.angle_beta   90.00
_cell.angle_gamma   90.00
#
_symmetry.space_group_name_H-M   'P 1'
#
loop_
_entity.id
_entity.type
_entity.pdbx_description
1 polymer ?
#
loop_
_entity_poly.entity_id
_entity_poly.type
_entity_poly.pdbx_seq_one_letter_code
_entity_poly.pdbx_strand_id
1 'polypeptide(L)' 'IYAVPELEASSANLEMSHEAAVGKISEDEINYLTSRGITEEDAESMIVRGFLNMDITGLPDELAEQTQNMIDMSVEGM' A
#
# COMPACT_ATOMS: atom_id res chain seq x y z
N ILE A 1 -9.82 -10.97 6.23
CA ILE A 1 -9.00 -10.81 5.00
C ILE A 1 -8.00 -11.95 5.00
N TYR A 2 -7.89 -12.68 3.89
CA TYR A 2 -6.99 -13.84 3.76
C TYR A 2 -6.03 -13.59 2.60
N ALA A 3 -4.75 -13.89 2.78
CA ALA A 3 -3.79 -14.03 1.70
C ALA A 3 -3.54 -15.53 1.47
N VAL A 4 -3.80 -16.00 0.25
CA VAL A 4 -3.68 -17.44 -0.11
C VAL A 4 -2.73 -17.55 -1.30
N PRO A 5 -1.40 -17.57 -1.08
CA PRO A 5 -0.44 -17.64 -2.16
C PRO A 5 -0.13 -19.07 -2.59
N GLU A 6 0.27 -19.21 -3.85
CA GLU A 6 0.72 -20.46 -4.45
C GLU A 6 1.94 -20.17 -5.34
N LEU A 7 2.97 -21.02 -5.26
CA LEU A 7 4.14 -20.99 -6.11
C LEU A 7 4.31 -22.36 -6.75
N GLU A 8 4.24 -22.42 -8.09
CA GLU A 8 4.45 -23.65 -8.87
C GLU A 8 5.67 -23.48 -9.77
N ALA A 9 6.56 -24.48 -9.77
CA ALA A 9 7.74 -24.51 -10.63
C ALA A 9 7.90 -25.88 -11.29
N SER A 10 8.23 -25.87 -12.59
CA SER A 10 8.35 -27.07 -13.43
C SER A 10 9.76 -27.27 -14.01
N SER A 11 10.77 -26.53 -13.52
CA SER A 11 12.15 -26.58 -14.01
C SER A 11 13.17 -26.52 -12.86
N ALA A 12 14.39 -27.01 -13.12
CA ALA A 12 15.49 -26.96 -12.16
C ALA A 12 16.24 -25.61 -12.21
N ASN A 13 16.91 -25.25 -11.11
CA ASN A 13 17.68 -24.01 -10.92
C ASN A 13 16.84 -22.72 -10.94
N LEU A 14 15.74 -22.69 -10.17
CA LEU A 14 14.89 -21.51 -10.01
C LEU A 14 14.94 -21.02 -8.56
N GLU A 15 14.86 -19.70 -8.39
CA GLU A 15 14.60 -19.05 -7.10
C GLU A 15 13.20 -18.43 -7.15
N MET A 16 12.39 -18.70 -6.13
CA MET A 16 11.05 -18.14 -5.99
C MET A 16 10.88 -17.57 -4.59
N SER A 17 10.37 -16.34 -4.49
CA SER A 17 10.04 -15.68 -3.24
C SER A 17 8.61 -15.18 -3.29
N HIS A 18 7.91 -15.23 -2.16
CA HIS A 18 6.60 -14.64 -1.99
C HIS A 18 6.51 -13.95 -0.63
N GLU A 19 5.96 -12.75 -0.63
CA GLU A 19 5.65 -11.99 0.59
C GLU A 19 4.18 -11.58 0.55
N ALA A 20 3.51 -11.72 1.70
CA ALA A 20 2.16 -11.23 1.92
C ALA A 20 2.06 -10.66 3.34
N ALA A 21 1.37 -9.53 3.45
CA ALA A 21 1.06 -8.91 4.73
C ALA A 21 -0.44 -8.65 4.83
N VAL A 22 -1.03 -9.03 5.97
CA VAL A 22 -2.42 -8.71 6.33
C VAL A 22 -2.39 -8.23 7.77
N GLY A 23 -2.86 -7.01 8.01
CA GLY A 23 -2.81 -6.40 9.33
C GLY A 23 -3.70 -5.18 9.42
N LYS A 24 -3.73 -4.60 10.62
CA LYS A 24 -4.31 -3.27 10.86
C LYS A 24 -3.24 -2.21 10.65
N ILE A 25 -3.66 -0.95 10.47
CA ILE A 25 -2.76 0.21 10.56
C ILE A 25 -2.07 0.20 11.92
N SER A 26 -0.79 0.56 11.95
CA SER A 26 0.00 0.60 13.18
C SER A 26 -0.47 1.74 14.09
N GLU A 27 -0.92 1.39 15.29
CA GLU A 27 -1.35 2.37 16.29
C GLU A 27 -0.17 3.27 16.73
N ASP A 28 1.05 2.76 16.72
CA ASP A 28 2.25 3.54 17.02
C ASP A 28 2.53 4.62 15.96
N GLU A 29 2.24 4.33 14.68
CA GLU A 29 2.39 5.30 13.59
C GLU A 29 1.32 6.41 13.69
N ILE A 30 0.09 6.04 14.02
CA ILE A 30 -1.01 6.98 14.29
C ILE A 30 -0.67 7.86 15.50
N ASN A 31 -0.23 7.26 16.61
CA ASN A 31 0.18 7.99 17.82
C ASN A 31 1.35 8.95 17.53
N TYR A 32 2.29 8.53 16.69
CA TYR A 32 3.39 9.38 16.28
C TYR A 32 2.89 10.61 15.49
N LEU A 33 2.05 10.42 14.48
CA LEU A 33 1.54 11.51 13.64
C LEU A 33 0.62 12.46 14.44
N THR A 34 -0.26 11.90 15.27
CA THR A 34 -1.15 12.70 16.12
C THR A 34 -0.39 13.49 17.19
N SER A 35 0.71 12.96 17.73
CA SER A 35 1.61 13.73 18.61
C SER A 35 2.24 14.95 17.95
N ARG A 36 2.26 15.00 16.60
CA ARG A 36 2.73 16.14 15.80
C ARG A 36 1.61 17.12 15.44
N GLY A 37 0.39 16.90 15.93
CA GLY A 37 -0.76 17.76 15.70
C GLY A 37 -1.55 17.45 14.42
N ILE A 38 -1.29 16.30 13.79
CA ILE A 38 -2.09 15.78 12.68
C ILE A 38 -3.34 15.13 13.27
N THR A 39 -4.51 15.29 12.64
CA THR A 39 -5.72 14.60 13.13
C THR A 39 -5.59 13.10 12.92
N GLU A 40 -6.32 12.29 13.69
CA GLU A 40 -6.29 10.83 13.53
C GLU A 40 -6.73 10.43 12.10
N GLU A 41 -7.77 11.07 11.57
CA GLU A 41 -8.27 10.90 10.20
C GLU A 41 -7.22 11.26 9.14
N ASP A 42 -6.56 12.41 9.29
CA ASP A 42 -5.47 12.81 8.38
C ASP A 42 -4.26 11.87 8.47
N ALA A 43 -3.98 11.33 9.66
CA ALA A 43 -2.90 10.38 9.88
C ALA A 43 -3.19 9.03 9.20
N GLU A 44 -4.41 8.50 9.35
CA GLU A 44 -4.85 7.29 8.65
C GLU A 44 -4.78 7.46 7.13
N SER A 45 -5.33 8.57 6.62
CA SER A 45 -5.28 8.95 5.20
C SER A 45 -3.84 9.01 4.68
N MET A 46 -2.93 9.62 5.44
CA MET A 46 -1.52 9.72 5.08
C MET A 46 -0.82 8.36 5.01
N ILE A 47 -1.06 7.48 6.00
CA ILE A 47 -0.47 6.13 6.01
C ILE A 47 -1.01 5.30 4.85
N VAL A 48 -2.32 5.34 4.60
CA VAL A 48 -2.94 4.60 3.49
C VAL A 48 -2.43 5.12 2.14
N ARG A 49 -2.32 6.44 1.95
CA ARG A 49 -1.70 7.02 0.75
C ARG A 49 -0.26 6.55 0.57
N GLY A 50 0.55 6.53 1.62
CA GLY A 50 1.93 6.04 1.57
C GLY A 50 2.02 4.55 1.22
N PHE A 51 1.10 3.73 1.74
CA PHE A 51 1.00 2.30 1.42
C PHE A 51 0.57 2.05 -0.03
N LEU A 52 -0.36 2.85 -0.56
CA LEU A 52 -0.88 2.72 -1.92
C LEU A 52 0.04 3.37 -2.98
N ASN A 53 0.87 4.33 -2.58
CA ASN A 53 1.80 5.01 -3.47
C ASN A 53 2.96 4.07 -3.85
N MET A 54 2.75 3.28 -4.89
CA MET A 54 3.79 2.47 -5.49
C MET A 54 4.43 3.24 -6.65
N ASP A 55 5.73 3.49 -6.56
CA ASP A 55 6.53 3.90 -7.72
C ASP A 55 6.63 2.70 -8.68
N ILE A 56 5.64 2.58 -9.57
CA ILE A 56 5.64 1.55 -10.61
C ILE A 56 6.67 1.96 -11.67
N THR A 57 7.88 1.43 -11.53
CA THR A 57 8.98 1.70 -12.45
C THR A 57 8.59 1.34 -13.88
N GLY A 58 8.64 2.31 -14.79
CA GLY A 58 8.29 2.12 -16.21
C GLY A 58 6.82 2.33 -16.55
N LEU A 59 5.99 2.80 -15.61
CA LEU A 59 4.61 3.19 -15.89
C LEU A 59 4.58 4.48 -16.75
N PRO A 60 3.85 4.50 -17.89
CA PRO A 60 3.63 5.71 -18.66
C PRO A 60 2.95 6.82 -17.85
N ASP A 61 3.31 8.08 -18.10
CA ASP A 61 2.83 9.24 -17.34
C ASP A 61 1.29 9.34 -17.28
N GLU A 62 0.60 9.06 -18.40
CA GLU A 62 -0.87 9.09 -18.46
C GLU A 62 -1.51 8.05 -17.52
N LEU A 63 -0.88 6.88 -17.36
CA LEU A 63 -1.35 5.84 -16.45
C LEU A 63 -0.97 6.13 -14.99
N ALA A 64 0.17 6.79 -14.78
CA ALA A 64 0.56 7.26 -13.45
C ALA A 64 -0.45 8.28 -12.90
N GLU A 65 -0.86 9.26 -13.72
CA GLU A 65 -1.87 10.24 -13.33
C GLU A 65 -3.23 9.59 -13.03
N GLN A 66 -3.67 8.64 -13.86
CA GLN A 66 -4.91 7.89 -13.61
C GLN A 66 -4.86 7.08 -12.31
N THR A 67 -3.72 6.45 -12.03
CA THR A 67 -3.53 5.67 -10.80
C THR A 67 -3.57 6.57 -9.57
N GLN A 68 -2.93 7.75 -9.64
CA GLN A 68 -2.95 8.72 -8.56
C GLN A 68 -4.38 9.20 -8.25
N ASN A 69 -5.17 9.50 -9.29
CA ASN A 69 -6.57 9.88 -9.13
C ASN A 69 -7.41 8.77 -8.48
N MET A 70 -7.18 7.50 -8.84
CA MET A 70 -7.88 6.37 -8.20
C MET A 70 -7.52 6.22 -6.72
N ILE A 71 -6.25 6.46 -6.36
CA ILE A 71 -5.80 6.44 -4.97
C ILE A 71 -6.50 7.56 -4.18
N ASP A 72 -6.53 8.78 -4.71
CA ASP A 72 -7.17 9.92 -4.05
C ASP A 72 -8.67 9.67 -3.80
N MET A 73 -9.40 9.17 -4.81
CA MET A 73 -10.82 8.79 -4.66
C MET A 73 -11.06 7.70 -3.61
N SER A 74 -10.14 6.74 -3.49
CA SER A 74 -10.26 5.65 -2.51
C SER A 74 -10.05 6.15 -1.08
N VAL A 75 -9.27 7.21 -0.91
CA VAL A 75 -8.91 7.79 0.39
C VAL A 75 -9.95 8.81 0.86
N GLU A 76 -10.58 9.56 -0.05
CA GLU A 76 -11.68 10.50 0.29
C GLU A 76 -12.96 9.79 0.80
N GLY A 77 -13.09 8.48 0.58
CA GLY A 77 -14.26 7.69 0.98
C GLY A 77 -14.13 6.94 2.30
N MET A 78 -13.02 7.10 3.02
CA MET A 78 -12.80 6.55 4.38
C MET A 78 -13.32 7.52 5.43
#